data_AF-A0AA39ZSW0-F1
#
_entry.id   AF-A0AA39ZSW0-F1
#
_cell.length_a   1.000
_cell.length_b   1.000
_cell.length_c   1.000
_cell.angle_alpha   90.00
_cell.angle_beta   90.00
_cell.angle_gamma   90.00
#
_symmetry.space_group_name_H-M   'P 1'
#
loop_
_entity.id
_entity.type
_entity.pdbx_description
1 polymer ?
#
loop_
_entity_poly.entity_id
_entity_poly.type
_entity_poly.pdbx_seq_one_letter_code
_entity_poly.pdbx_strand_id
1 'polypeptide(L)'
;MDFIDEVADNIKEGLFHLAKRDRNQQQTSYGKKAQSKSFFRDRKNEGKNEILYTDQVPVMLPDNKKAKYDSLCIQKFKDSTQSFISHGFQAHKTTHIKIQSRFLCAELRPIFRDYDVDFNDEDGILTFEPFEPLYFKRYDIWRRARQLEESVEDDAAGAEAQEHLEFIIKDVLNDDMYDLIKDADELHEQGQITWNLLWTLFPHHSLVIANNAWGYQQAYQVLGFKYIKDETMSPLFFDITYQYIHFDAFRYRFVKANLTIPHFTGKRRINELDVYPTDRVPNPTKLRSELTARGRLMLDYQDVHHIQILPALLDSSRENYDEILKDLGRADAISTQPSQDSRRPASGSAVDSRRRPSKETQAMNRILVEMEDDNLLLTCPLLHAFSLRSKKWIAFYDNAYAHLVADDNRKSLLLSLVKSQLIVSEVPEDPIPEKGFI
;
A
#
# COMPACT_ATOMS: atom_id res chain seq x y z
N MET A 1 55.68 44.08 -46.72
CA MET A 1 54.96 43.29 -45.70
C MET A 1 53.47 43.25 -45.98
N ASP A 2 52.91 44.18 -46.76
CA ASP A 2 51.44 44.33 -46.88
C ASP A 2 50.72 43.32 -47.79
N PHE A 3 51.42 42.64 -48.71
CA PHE A 3 50.74 41.72 -49.65
C PHE A 3 50.46 40.32 -49.05
N ILE A 4 51.18 39.93 -47.99
CA ILE A 4 50.99 38.62 -47.35
C ILE A 4 49.87 38.70 -46.30
N ASP A 5 49.76 39.82 -45.60
CA ASP A 5 48.72 40.03 -44.59
C ASP A 5 47.33 40.22 -45.23
N GLU A 6 47.24 40.90 -46.38
CA GLU A 6 45.98 41.06 -47.13
C GLU A 6 45.46 39.73 -47.69
N VAL A 7 46.35 38.81 -48.10
CA VAL A 7 45.96 37.46 -48.54
C VAL A 7 45.55 36.60 -47.35
N ALA A 8 46.22 36.73 -46.21
CA ALA A 8 45.89 35.97 -45.00
C ALA A 8 44.52 36.38 -44.42
N ASP A 9 44.19 37.67 -44.44
CA ASP A 9 42.90 38.17 -43.94
C ASP A 9 41.75 37.83 -44.88
N ASN A 10 41.94 37.90 -46.20
CA ASN A 10 40.95 37.45 -47.18
C ASN A 10 40.67 35.93 -47.10
N ILE A 11 41.69 35.11 -46.79
CA ILE A 11 41.51 33.66 -46.57
C ILE A 11 40.75 33.39 -45.26
N LYS A 12 41.03 34.14 -44.19
CA LYS A 12 40.30 34.02 -42.92
C LYS A 12 38.84 34.44 -43.04
N GLU A 13 38.54 35.55 -43.71
CA GLU A 13 37.16 35.96 -43.97
C GLU A 13 36.43 34.94 -44.85
N GLY A 14 37.08 34.42 -45.89
CA GLY A 14 36.54 33.36 -46.75
C GLY A 14 36.20 32.08 -45.97
N LEU A 15 37.08 31.63 -45.07
CA LEU A 15 36.85 30.47 -44.20
C LEU A 15 35.75 30.72 -43.16
N PHE A 16 35.66 31.93 -42.60
CA PHE A 16 34.60 32.29 -41.66
C PHE A 16 33.22 32.35 -42.33
N HIS A 17 33.18 32.86 -43.57
CA HIS A 17 31.97 32.88 -44.37
C HIS A 17 31.54 31.49 -44.84
N LEU A 18 32.48 30.61 -45.20
CA LEU A 18 32.21 29.19 -45.52
C LEU A 18 31.63 28.44 -44.30
N ALA A 19 32.23 28.60 -43.11
CA ALA A 19 31.76 27.95 -41.89
C ALA A 19 30.37 28.46 -41.43
N LYS A 20 30.06 29.76 -41.63
CA LYS A 20 28.70 30.29 -41.42
C LYS A 20 27.70 29.80 -42.47
N ARG A 21 28.13 29.62 -43.72
CA ARG A 21 27.29 29.08 -44.79
C ARG A 21 26.92 27.62 -44.52
N ASP A 22 27.86 26.81 -44.03
CA ASP A 22 27.61 25.41 -43.66
C ASP A 22 26.68 25.29 -42.45
N ARG A 23 26.82 26.14 -41.41
CA ARG A 23 25.88 26.14 -40.27
C ARG A 23 24.48 26.61 -40.67
N ASN A 24 24.36 27.65 -41.51
CA ASN A 24 23.06 28.11 -42.00
C ASN A 24 22.43 27.11 -42.99
N GLN A 25 23.21 26.43 -43.83
CA GLN A 25 22.71 25.36 -44.70
C GLN A 25 22.26 24.14 -43.89
N GLN A 26 22.98 23.75 -42.84
CA GLN A 26 22.55 22.70 -41.90
C GLN A 26 21.26 23.09 -41.16
N GLN A 27 21.12 24.35 -40.71
CA GLN A 27 19.90 24.84 -40.06
C GLN A 27 18.68 24.83 -40.99
N THR A 28 18.86 25.06 -42.28
CA THR A 28 17.75 24.96 -43.24
C THR A 28 17.29 23.53 -43.53
N SER A 29 17.88 22.49 -42.94
CA SER A 29 17.54 21.08 -43.20
C SER A 29 16.69 20.41 -42.10
N TYR A 30 16.46 21.07 -40.97
CA TYR A 30 15.65 20.54 -39.87
C TYR A 30 14.19 20.32 -40.30
N GLY A 31 13.65 19.13 -40.01
CA GLY A 31 12.24 18.81 -40.26
C GLY A 31 11.82 18.69 -41.73
N LYS A 32 12.74 18.73 -42.70
CA LYS A 32 12.41 18.64 -44.14
C LYS A 32 12.09 17.22 -44.63
N LYS A 33 12.49 16.18 -43.88
CA LYS A 33 12.19 14.78 -44.19
C LYS A 33 10.98 14.34 -43.39
N ALA A 34 9.92 13.87 -44.07
CA ALA A 34 8.77 13.23 -43.44
C ALA A 34 9.13 11.79 -43.01
N GLN A 35 10.06 11.67 -42.06
CA GLN A 35 10.57 10.39 -41.55
C GLN A 35 10.68 10.46 -40.04
N SER A 36 10.24 9.40 -39.35
CA SER A 36 10.47 9.22 -37.92
C SER A 36 11.71 8.35 -37.71
N LYS A 37 12.53 8.68 -36.71
CA LYS A 37 13.65 7.86 -36.26
C LYS A 37 13.58 7.75 -34.74
N SER A 38 13.58 6.52 -34.24
CA SER A 38 13.64 6.24 -32.81
C SER A 38 15.10 6.30 -32.34
N PHE A 39 15.31 6.91 -31.19
CA PHE A 39 16.59 6.91 -30.49
C PHE A 39 16.41 6.24 -29.13
N PHE A 40 17.43 5.54 -28.67
CA PHE A 40 17.42 4.74 -27.45
C PHE A 40 18.35 5.37 -26.42
N ARG A 41 18.00 5.26 -25.14
CA ARG A 41 18.78 5.85 -24.05
C ARG A 41 20.10 5.09 -23.87
N ASP A 42 21.23 5.79 -23.85
CA ASP A 42 22.55 5.22 -23.60
C ASP A 42 22.85 5.17 -22.10
N ARG A 43 22.67 3.99 -21.49
CA ARG A 43 22.95 3.77 -20.06
C ARG A 43 24.44 3.62 -19.73
N LYS A 44 25.33 3.45 -20.71
CA LYS A 44 26.77 3.22 -20.44
C LYS A 44 27.53 4.50 -20.05
N ASN A 45 27.00 5.66 -20.44
CA ASN A 45 27.65 6.96 -20.28
C ASN A 45 26.93 7.91 -19.30
N GLU A 46 26.05 7.39 -18.44
CA GLU A 46 25.18 8.15 -17.50
C GLU A 46 25.92 8.86 -16.32
N GLY A 47 27.20 9.20 -16.48
CA GLY A 47 28.01 9.84 -15.44
C GLY A 47 28.02 11.37 -15.43
N LYS A 48 27.26 12.05 -16.30
CA LYS A 48 27.20 13.52 -16.41
C LYS A 48 25.74 13.95 -16.56
N ASN A 49 25.38 15.16 -16.13
CA ASN A 49 24.03 15.75 -16.09
C ASN A 49 23.23 15.80 -17.44
N GLU A 50 23.58 14.99 -18.44
CA GLU A 50 22.91 14.89 -19.73
C GLU A 50 22.44 13.45 -19.97
N ILE A 51 21.16 13.30 -20.33
CA ILE A 51 20.62 12.04 -20.84
C ILE A 51 21.08 11.90 -22.29
N LEU A 52 21.96 10.93 -22.55
CA LEU A 52 22.47 10.65 -23.89
C LEU A 52 21.57 9.64 -24.61
N TYR A 53 21.35 9.86 -25.90
CA TYR A 53 20.58 8.98 -26.77
C TYR A 53 21.45 8.49 -27.93
N THR A 54 21.35 7.21 -28.24
CA THR A 54 22.01 6.54 -29.36
C THR A 54 20.97 6.11 -30.39
N ASP A 55 21.34 6.07 -31.66
CA ASP A 55 20.49 5.52 -32.70
C ASP A 55 20.60 3.99 -32.83
N GLN A 56 21.50 3.38 -32.06
CA GLN A 56 21.63 1.93 -31.98
C GLN A 56 20.68 1.40 -30.92
N VAL A 57 19.87 0.42 -31.30
CA VAL A 57 19.11 -0.39 -30.35
C VAL A 57 20.12 -1.01 -29.36
N PRO A 58 19.92 -0.91 -28.04
CA PRO A 58 20.75 -1.62 -27.08
C PRO A 58 20.86 -3.08 -27.49
N VAL A 59 22.08 -3.61 -27.52
CA VAL A 59 22.31 -5.00 -27.93
C VAL A 59 21.60 -5.93 -26.95
N MET A 60 20.42 -6.37 -27.33
CA MET A 60 19.74 -7.50 -26.71
C MET A 60 20.63 -8.73 -26.90
N LEU A 61 20.58 -9.69 -25.96
CA LEU A 61 21.27 -10.97 -26.12
C LEU A 61 20.93 -11.53 -27.52
N PRO A 62 21.93 -11.80 -28.38
CA PRO A 62 21.69 -12.31 -29.73
C PRO A 62 20.80 -13.56 -29.69
N ASP A 63 19.86 -13.71 -30.61
CA ASP A 63 18.86 -14.80 -30.58
C ASP A 63 19.50 -16.19 -30.43
N ASN A 64 20.64 -16.42 -31.08
CA ASN A 64 21.40 -17.68 -30.97
C ASN A 64 21.96 -17.94 -29.56
N LYS A 65 22.25 -16.89 -28.79
CA LYS A 65 22.64 -17.00 -27.38
C LYS A 65 21.41 -17.13 -26.48
N LYS A 66 20.28 -16.53 -26.85
CA LYS A 66 19.00 -16.66 -26.13
C LYS A 66 18.50 -18.10 -26.15
N ALA A 67 18.51 -18.73 -27.33
CA ALA A 67 18.13 -20.14 -27.53
C ALA A 67 18.89 -21.15 -26.64
N LYS A 68 20.16 -20.87 -26.30
CA LYS A 68 20.94 -21.71 -25.37
C LYS A 68 20.38 -21.69 -23.94
N TYR A 69 19.78 -20.58 -23.53
CA TYR A 69 19.32 -20.34 -22.17
C TYR A 69 17.81 -20.52 -22.02
N ASP A 70 17.09 -20.77 -23.11
CA ASP A 70 15.64 -21.02 -23.10
C ASP A 70 15.26 -22.35 -22.42
N SER A 71 16.22 -23.26 -22.22
CA SER A 71 16.01 -24.52 -21.48
C SER A 71 16.25 -24.41 -19.97
N LEU A 72 16.62 -23.23 -19.45
CA LEU A 72 16.85 -23.04 -18.01
C LEU A 72 15.51 -22.99 -17.27
N CYS A 73 15.45 -23.57 -16.08
CA CYS A 73 14.23 -23.54 -15.26
C CYS A 73 13.91 -22.12 -14.74
N ILE A 74 14.95 -21.31 -14.48
CA ILE A 74 14.86 -19.90 -14.10
C ILE A 74 15.91 -19.05 -14.82
N GLN A 75 15.60 -17.77 -15.06
CA GLN A 75 16.54 -16.78 -15.56
C GLN A 75 16.54 -15.55 -14.63
N LYS A 76 17.73 -15.19 -14.14
CA LYS A 76 17.94 -14.03 -13.26
C LYS A 76 18.47 -12.85 -14.07
N PHE A 77 17.81 -11.71 -13.97
CA PHE A 77 18.24 -10.48 -14.59
C PHE A 77 18.78 -9.56 -13.51
N LYS A 78 20.06 -9.19 -13.62
CA LYS A 78 20.71 -8.27 -12.68
C LYS A 78 20.95 -6.91 -13.34
N ASP A 79 20.66 -5.82 -12.64
CA ASP A 79 20.99 -4.46 -13.07
C ASP A 79 22.07 -3.88 -12.14
N SER A 80 22.81 -2.89 -12.63
CA SER A 80 23.80 -2.19 -11.84
C SER A 80 23.13 -1.38 -10.74
N THR A 81 23.62 -1.52 -9.52
CA THR A 81 23.33 -0.54 -8.46
C THR A 81 24.15 0.73 -8.73
N GLN A 82 23.58 1.92 -8.45
CA GLN A 82 24.31 3.20 -8.58
C GLN A 82 25.44 3.34 -7.52
N SER A 83 25.51 2.42 -6.55
CA SER A 83 26.54 2.39 -5.53
C SER A 83 27.86 1.85 -6.10
N PHE A 84 28.78 2.76 -6.37
CA PHE A 84 30.19 2.42 -6.60
C PHE A 84 30.77 1.85 -5.29
N ILE A 85 31.17 0.57 -5.31
CA ILE A 85 32.02 0.04 -4.24
C ILE A 85 33.42 0.66 -4.41
N SER A 86 34.07 0.98 -3.29
CA SER A 86 35.33 1.72 -3.13
C SER A 86 36.56 1.19 -3.92
N HIS A 87 36.42 0.14 -4.72
CA HIS A 87 37.50 -0.47 -5.50
C HIS A 87 37.16 -0.69 -6.99
N GLY A 88 36.20 0.05 -7.54
CA GLY A 88 35.94 0.05 -8.99
C GLY A 88 35.14 -1.17 -9.49
N PHE A 89 34.59 -1.99 -8.59
CA PHE A 89 33.64 -3.04 -8.93
C PHE A 89 32.21 -2.51 -8.79
N GLN A 90 31.42 -2.68 -9.84
CA GLN A 90 30.01 -2.31 -9.89
C GLN A 90 29.18 -3.48 -9.33
N ALA A 91 28.48 -3.26 -8.22
CA ALA A 91 27.61 -4.28 -7.63
C ALA A 91 26.34 -4.42 -8.48
N HIS A 92 26.03 -5.65 -8.88
CA HIS A 92 24.82 -5.97 -9.65
C HIS A 92 23.80 -6.61 -8.73
N LYS A 93 22.56 -6.16 -8.80
CA LYS A 93 21.44 -6.69 -8.01
C LYS A 93 20.42 -7.36 -8.92
N THR A 94 19.91 -8.52 -8.53
CA THR A 94 18.81 -9.19 -9.26
C THR A 94 17.56 -8.32 -9.18
N THR A 95 17.07 -7.88 -10.34
CA THR A 95 15.88 -7.03 -10.47
C THR A 95 14.65 -7.81 -10.93
N HIS A 96 14.85 -8.88 -11.72
CA HIS A 96 13.75 -9.71 -12.23
C HIS A 96 14.16 -11.18 -12.23
N ILE A 97 13.20 -12.05 -11.92
CA ILE A 97 13.36 -13.51 -12.01
C ILE A 97 12.27 -14.04 -12.93
N LYS A 98 12.68 -14.64 -14.04
CA LYS A 98 11.77 -15.32 -14.96
C LYS A 98 11.75 -16.79 -14.63
N ILE A 99 10.57 -17.36 -14.41
CA ILE A 99 10.37 -18.79 -14.13
C ILE A 99 9.82 -19.44 -15.40
N GLN A 100 10.65 -20.26 -16.05
CA GLN A 100 10.28 -20.95 -17.30
C GLN A 100 9.85 -22.41 -17.06
N SER A 101 10.22 -23.00 -15.92
CA SER A 101 9.83 -24.37 -15.61
C SER A 101 8.33 -24.49 -15.37
N ARG A 102 7.62 -25.20 -16.26
CA ARG A 102 6.19 -25.52 -16.11
C ARG A 102 5.88 -26.27 -14.81
N PHE A 103 6.79 -27.14 -14.37
CA PHE A 103 6.64 -27.91 -13.15
C PHE A 103 6.72 -26.99 -11.92
N LEU A 104 7.69 -26.08 -11.93
CA LEU A 104 7.83 -25.08 -10.88
C LEU A 104 6.62 -24.13 -10.85
N CYS A 105 6.15 -23.65 -12.01
CA CYS A 105 4.96 -22.82 -12.11
C CYS A 105 3.71 -23.53 -11.57
N ALA A 106 3.52 -24.82 -11.88
CA ALA A 106 2.38 -25.59 -11.38
C ALA A 106 2.34 -25.63 -9.85
N GLU A 107 3.51 -25.73 -9.21
CA GLU A 107 3.63 -25.77 -7.76
C GLU A 107 3.56 -24.38 -7.09
N LEU A 108 4.12 -23.34 -7.72
CA LEU A 108 4.12 -21.98 -7.17
C LEU A 108 2.76 -21.28 -7.33
N ARG A 109 2.00 -21.57 -8.38
CA ARG A 109 0.65 -21.01 -8.62
C ARG A 109 -0.26 -21.08 -7.38
N PRO A 110 -0.50 -22.25 -6.76
CA PRO A 110 -1.36 -22.32 -5.57
C PRO A 110 -0.73 -21.64 -4.35
N ILE A 111 0.60 -21.62 -4.23
CA ILE A 111 1.32 -20.98 -3.12
C ILE A 111 1.19 -19.44 -3.19
N PHE A 112 1.23 -18.88 -4.40
CA PHE A 112 1.17 -17.43 -4.66
C PHE A 112 -0.23 -16.92 -5.00
N ARG A 113 -1.29 -17.71 -4.76
CA ARG A 113 -2.68 -17.35 -5.10
C ARG A 113 -3.14 -15.98 -4.54
N ASP A 114 -2.54 -15.54 -3.44
CA ASP A 114 -2.86 -14.29 -2.74
C ASP A 114 -2.07 -13.08 -3.31
N TYR A 115 -1.25 -13.31 -4.34
CA TYR A 115 -0.44 -12.31 -5.01
C TYR A 115 -0.85 -12.19 -6.47
N ASP A 116 -0.77 -10.98 -7.01
CA ASP A 116 -1.02 -10.70 -8.43
C ASP A 116 0.21 -11.10 -9.27
N VAL A 117 0.52 -12.40 -9.27
CA VAL A 117 1.63 -12.99 -10.05
C VAL A 117 1.05 -13.59 -11.32
N ASP A 118 1.41 -13.01 -12.46
CA ASP A 118 1.05 -13.54 -13.76
C ASP A 118 1.94 -14.73 -14.13
N PHE A 119 1.44 -15.93 -13.82
CA PHE A 119 1.99 -17.18 -14.34
C PHE A 119 1.44 -17.47 -15.73
N ASN A 120 1.65 -16.60 -16.73
CA ASN A 120 1.32 -16.95 -18.11
C ASN A 120 2.06 -18.24 -18.52
N ASP A 121 1.35 -19.12 -19.25
CA ASP A 121 1.80 -20.46 -19.65
C ASP A 121 3.11 -20.47 -20.48
N GLU A 122 3.55 -19.32 -20.99
CA GLU A 122 4.80 -19.21 -21.77
C GLU A 122 6.01 -18.77 -20.95
N ASP A 123 5.85 -17.91 -19.93
CA ASP A 123 7.01 -17.14 -19.40
C ASP A 123 7.05 -16.87 -17.88
N GLY A 124 5.99 -17.15 -17.10
CA GLY A 124 5.95 -17.04 -15.63
C GLY A 124 6.90 -16.00 -15.01
N ILE A 125 6.63 -14.71 -15.21
CA ILE A 125 7.58 -13.66 -14.84
C ILE A 125 7.29 -13.14 -13.43
N LEU A 126 8.21 -13.34 -12.49
CA LEU A 126 8.22 -12.58 -11.24
C LEU A 126 8.86 -11.22 -11.52
N THR A 127 7.99 -10.26 -11.80
CA THR A 127 8.34 -8.84 -11.87
C THR A 127 8.27 -8.27 -10.45
N PHE A 128 9.08 -7.26 -10.16
CA PHE A 128 9.16 -6.48 -8.90
C PHE A 128 10.25 -6.90 -7.91
N GLU A 129 11.02 -5.88 -7.51
CA GLU A 129 11.83 -5.88 -6.30
C GLU A 129 11.05 -5.10 -5.22
N PRO A 130 10.93 -5.64 -4.00
CA PRO A 130 11.45 -6.93 -3.55
C PRO A 130 10.62 -8.12 -4.06
N PHE A 131 11.22 -9.32 -4.12
CA PHE A 131 10.53 -10.57 -4.47
C PHE A 131 9.59 -11.02 -3.34
N GLU A 132 8.55 -10.22 -3.11
CA GLU A 132 7.63 -10.36 -1.98
C GLU A 132 7.02 -11.77 -1.84
N PRO A 133 6.45 -12.39 -2.89
CA PRO A 133 5.87 -13.72 -2.78
C PRO A 133 6.88 -14.76 -2.34
N LEU A 134 8.11 -14.67 -2.85
CA LEU A 134 9.21 -15.59 -2.49
C LEU A 134 9.60 -15.43 -1.02
N TYR A 135 9.66 -14.21 -0.51
CA TYR A 135 9.98 -13.97 0.90
C TYR A 135 8.89 -14.48 1.84
N PHE A 136 7.63 -14.09 1.63
CA PHE A 136 6.56 -14.42 2.56
C PHE A 136 6.13 -15.87 2.49
N LYS A 137 6.23 -16.51 1.31
CA LYS A 137 5.83 -17.92 1.13
C LYS A 137 7.02 -18.89 1.15
N ARG A 138 8.22 -18.45 1.57
CA ARG A 138 9.44 -19.29 1.64
C ARG A 138 9.24 -20.63 2.36
N TYR A 139 8.49 -20.62 3.46
CA TYR A 139 8.20 -21.84 4.23
C TYR A 139 7.18 -22.75 3.55
N ASP A 140 6.23 -22.18 2.81
CA ASP A 140 5.26 -22.95 2.01
C ASP A 140 5.96 -23.63 0.83
N ILE A 141 6.88 -22.92 0.17
CA ILE A 141 7.76 -23.46 -0.89
C ILE A 141 8.60 -24.61 -0.33
N TRP A 142 9.28 -24.39 0.81
CA TRP A 142 10.08 -25.44 1.45
C TRP A 142 9.25 -26.66 1.83
N ARG A 143 8.07 -26.46 2.43
CA ARG A 143 7.15 -27.53 2.81
C ARG A 143 6.71 -28.33 1.59
N ARG A 144 6.39 -27.64 0.48
CA ARG A 144 5.98 -28.29 -0.75
C ARG A 144 7.09 -29.14 -1.36
N ALA A 145 8.33 -28.65 -1.34
CA ALA A 145 9.49 -29.43 -1.79
C ALA A 145 9.65 -30.74 -1.01
N ARG A 146 9.48 -30.71 0.32
CA ARG A 146 9.55 -31.91 1.17
C ARG A 146 8.41 -32.90 0.93
N GLN A 147 7.19 -32.39 0.73
CA GLN A 147 6.04 -33.24 0.41
C GLN A 147 6.23 -34.00 -0.90
N LEU A 148 6.83 -33.35 -1.91
CA LEU A 148 7.09 -34.01 -3.18
C LEU A 148 8.18 -35.08 -3.03
N GLU A 149 9.25 -34.81 -2.28
CA GLU A 149 10.33 -35.77 -1.97
C GLU A 149 9.81 -37.07 -1.33
N GLU A 150 8.81 -36.98 -0.45
CA GLU A 150 8.18 -38.14 0.20
C GLU A 150 7.28 -38.95 -0.76
N SER A 151 6.88 -38.38 -1.90
CA SER A 151 5.93 -38.97 -2.86
C SER A 151 6.58 -39.57 -4.12
N VAL A 152 7.91 -39.57 -4.23
CA VAL A 152 8.68 -39.81 -5.47
C VAL A 152 8.64 -41.26 -6.00
N GLU A 153 7.92 -42.20 -5.37
CA GLU A 153 8.10 -43.62 -5.70
C GLU A 153 7.79 -44.00 -7.17
N ASP A 154 6.98 -43.23 -7.94
CA ASP A 154 6.77 -43.46 -9.39
C ASP A 154 6.38 -42.22 -10.24
N ASP A 155 6.41 -40.98 -9.70
CA ASP A 155 6.00 -39.76 -10.43
C ASP A 155 7.19 -38.94 -10.94
N ALA A 156 7.56 -39.14 -12.21
CA ALA A 156 8.63 -38.38 -12.86
C ALA A 156 8.38 -36.86 -12.81
N ALA A 157 7.14 -36.42 -13.08
CA ALA A 157 6.78 -35.00 -13.06
C ALA A 157 6.93 -34.40 -11.65
N GLY A 158 6.56 -35.17 -10.62
CA GLY A 158 6.77 -34.82 -9.22
C GLY A 158 8.25 -34.71 -8.86
N ALA A 159 9.10 -35.61 -9.36
CA ALA A 159 10.55 -35.55 -9.16
C ALA A 159 11.16 -34.29 -9.81
N GLU A 160 10.77 -33.95 -11.03
CA GLU A 160 11.23 -32.71 -11.69
C GLU A 160 10.72 -31.45 -10.99
N ALA A 161 9.47 -31.46 -10.50
CA ALA A 161 8.94 -30.35 -9.71
C ALA A 161 9.72 -30.17 -8.40
N GLN A 162 10.07 -31.27 -7.73
CA GLN A 162 10.87 -31.28 -6.51
C GLN A 162 12.27 -30.71 -6.76
N GLU A 163 12.97 -31.17 -7.80
CA GLU A 163 14.31 -30.67 -8.15
C GLU A 163 14.28 -29.15 -8.43
N HIS A 164 13.29 -28.67 -9.18
CA HIS A 164 13.16 -27.25 -9.47
C HIS A 164 12.82 -26.40 -8.24
N LEU A 165 12.01 -26.92 -7.30
CA LEU A 165 11.74 -26.26 -6.03
C LEU A 165 12.99 -26.21 -5.14
N GLU A 166 13.78 -27.28 -5.09
CA GLU A 166 15.06 -27.25 -4.39
C GLU A 166 16.03 -26.26 -5.01
N PHE A 167 16.02 -26.13 -6.34
CA PHE A 167 16.84 -25.15 -7.03
C PHE A 167 16.46 -23.71 -6.67
N ILE A 168 15.17 -23.34 -6.67
CA ILE A 168 14.77 -21.97 -6.28
C ILE A 168 15.08 -21.68 -4.81
N ILE A 169 14.96 -22.67 -3.92
CA ILE A 169 15.34 -22.54 -2.51
C ILE A 169 16.84 -22.28 -2.39
N LYS A 170 17.67 -23.08 -3.05
CA LYS A 170 19.13 -22.95 -2.95
C LYS A 170 19.66 -21.69 -3.62
N ASP A 171 19.25 -21.44 -4.85
CA ASP A 171 19.86 -20.44 -5.73
C ASP A 171 19.22 -19.06 -5.54
N VAL A 172 17.93 -18.97 -5.19
CA VAL A 172 17.27 -17.67 -4.99
C VAL A 172 17.15 -17.33 -3.52
N LEU A 173 16.53 -18.20 -2.72
CA LEU A 173 16.26 -17.89 -1.31
C LEU A 173 17.54 -17.90 -0.46
N ASN A 174 18.37 -18.93 -0.61
CA ASN A 174 19.57 -19.15 0.19
C ASN A 174 20.86 -18.52 -0.38
N ASP A 175 20.78 -17.85 -1.53
CA ASP A 175 21.91 -17.12 -2.13
C ASP A 175 21.53 -15.66 -2.40
N ASP A 176 20.76 -15.37 -3.45
CA ASP A 176 20.41 -13.99 -3.83
C ASP A 176 19.63 -13.22 -2.73
N MET A 177 18.79 -13.90 -1.94
CA MET A 177 17.97 -13.30 -0.87
C MET A 177 18.49 -13.57 0.54
N TYR A 178 19.60 -14.29 0.70
CA TYR A 178 20.07 -14.76 2.00
C TYR A 178 20.32 -13.61 2.99
N ASP A 179 21.12 -12.63 2.58
CA ASP A 179 21.44 -11.48 3.43
C ASP A 179 20.19 -10.68 3.80
N LEU A 180 19.26 -10.52 2.86
CA LEU A 180 17.99 -9.84 3.10
C LEU A 180 17.14 -10.58 4.14
N ILE A 181 16.99 -11.91 3.99
CA ILE A 181 16.18 -12.73 4.90
C ILE A 181 16.81 -12.73 6.29
N LYS A 182 18.12 -12.93 6.36
CA LYS A 182 18.88 -12.91 7.60
C LYS A 182 18.75 -11.57 8.32
N ASP A 183 18.99 -10.46 7.63
CA ASP A 183 18.89 -9.12 8.22
C ASP A 183 17.46 -8.83 8.71
N ALA A 184 16.45 -9.22 7.93
CA ALA A 184 15.05 -9.06 8.31
C ALA A 184 14.70 -9.89 9.56
N ASP A 185 15.07 -11.16 9.60
CA ASP A 185 14.80 -12.05 10.74
C ASP A 185 15.52 -11.55 12.01
N GLU A 186 16.80 -11.17 11.93
CA GLU A 186 17.56 -10.60 13.06
C GLU A 186 16.93 -9.31 13.60
N LEU A 187 16.50 -8.40 12.71
CA LEU A 187 15.84 -7.16 13.11
C LEU A 187 14.48 -7.42 13.74
N HIS A 188 13.68 -8.32 13.15
CA HIS A 188 12.38 -8.72 13.65
C HIS A 188 12.48 -9.32 15.06
N GLU A 189 13.47 -10.19 15.32
CA GLU A 189 13.73 -10.74 16.66
C GLU A 189 14.08 -9.66 17.67
N GLN A 190 14.84 -8.64 17.25
CA GLN A 190 15.20 -7.48 18.07
C GLN A 190 14.02 -6.49 18.26
N GLY A 191 12.87 -6.72 17.63
CA GLY A 191 11.73 -5.80 17.62
C GLY A 191 12.02 -4.49 16.87
N GLN A 192 12.97 -4.52 15.94
CA GLN A 192 13.44 -3.39 15.17
C GLN A 192 13.21 -3.59 13.67
N ILE A 193 13.35 -2.53 12.90
CA ILE A 193 13.32 -2.57 11.44
C ILE A 193 14.14 -1.42 10.85
N THR A 194 14.53 -1.54 9.58
CA THR A 194 15.15 -0.46 8.79
C THR A 194 14.24 -0.08 7.63
N TRP A 195 14.44 1.11 7.06
CA TRP A 195 13.62 1.60 5.94
C TRP A 195 13.50 0.60 4.79
N ASN A 196 14.63 0.04 4.34
CA ASN A 196 14.67 -0.85 3.16
C ASN A 196 13.95 -2.19 3.39
N LEU A 197 13.75 -2.57 4.65
CA LEU A 197 13.12 -3.83 5.04
C LEU A 197 11.69 -3.63 5.55
N LEU A 198 11.12 -2.43 5.53
CA LEU A 198 9.75 -2.19 6.04
C LEU A 198 8.72 -3.14 5.44
N TRP A 199 8.84 -3.41 4.14
CA TRP A 199 7.95 -4.31 3.41
C TRP A 199 7.87 -5.71 4.02
N THR A 200 8.90 -6.20 4.72
CA THR A 200 8.91 -7.54 5.34
C THR A 200 7.98 -7.64 6.55
N LEU A 201 7.44 -6.53 7.04
CA LEU A 201 6.46 -6.47 8.12
C LEU A 201 5.02 -6.60 7.63
N PHE A 202 4.75 -6.40 6.34
CA PHE A 202 3.39 -6.22 5.82
C PHE A 202 2.97 -7.29 4.81
N PRO A 203 2.90 -8.58 5.20
CA PRO A 203 2.34 -9.60 4.32
C PRO A 203 0.93 -9.23 3.87
N HIS A 204 0.57 -9.59 2.63
CA HIS A 204 -0.81 -9.50 2.17
C HIS A 204 -1.79 -10.18 3.13
N HIS A 205 -2.95 -9.55 3.34
CA HIS A 205 -4.02 -9.98 4.23
C HIS A 205 -3.67 -10.06 5.73
N SER A 206 -2.47 -9.64 6.13
CA SER A 206 -2.11 -9.53 7.55
C SER A 206 -2.84 -8.36 8.22
N LEU A 207 -2.97 -8.44 9.55
CA LEU A 207 -3.61 -7.42 10.37
C LEU A 207 -2.57 -6.46 10.95
N VAL A 208 -2.77 -5.17 10.72
CA VAL A 208 -1.96 -4.07 11.25
C VAL A 208 -2.79 -3.13 12.11
N ILE A 209 -2.11 -2.37 12.96
CA ILE A 209 -2.70 -1.30 13.77
C ILE A 209 -2.02 0.03 13.45
N ALA A 210 -2.80 1.11 13.41
CA ALA A 210 -2.25 2.46 13.32
C ALA A 210 -1.97 3.01 14.73
N ASN A 211 -0.79 3.58 14.91
CA ASN A 211 -0.45 4.36 16.09
C ASN A 211 -0.93 5.80 15.88
N ASN A 212 -2.16 6.09 16.33
CA ASN A 212 -2.70 7.43 16.21
C ASN A 212 -2.58 8.22 17.52
N ALA A 213 -2.43 9.54 17.40
CA ALA A 213 -2.26 10.44 18.54
C ALA A 213 -3.48 10.46 19.49
N TRP A 214 -4.61 9.91 19.06
CA TRP A 214 -5.88 9.92 19.79
C TRP A 214 -6.10 8.66 20.65
N GLY A 215 -5.19 7.69 20.58
CA GLY A 215 -5.24 6.45 21.38
C GLY A 215 -6.36 5.49 20.95
N TYR A 216 -6.97 5.69 19.78
CA TYR A 216 -7.98 4.78 19.24
C TYR A 216 -7.31 3.66 18.46
N GLN A 217 -7.49 2.44 18.92
CA GLN A 217 -6.93 1.27 18.27
C GLN A 217 -7.96 0.65 17.33
N GLN A 218 -7.64 0.56 16.05
CA GLN A 218 -8.42 -0.15 15.04
C GLN A 218 -7.45 -1.06 14.26
N ALA A 219 -7.91 -2.26 13.88
CA ALA A 219 -7.15 -3.12 12.99
C ALA A 219 -7.53 -2.85 11.53
N TYR A 220 -6.55 -3.00 10.66
CA TYR A 220 -6.66 -2.88 9.22
C TYR A 220 -6.06 -4.12 8.57
N GLN A 221 -6.62 -4.53 7.44
CA GLN A 221 -6.07 -5.65 6.67
C GLN A 221 -5.22 -5.12 5.52
N VAL A 222 -3.97 -5.56 5.42
CA VAL A 222 -3.04 -5.16 4.36
C VAL A 222 -3.49 -5.72 3.01
N LEU A 223 -3.49 -4.86 1.98
CA LEU A 223 -3.73 -5.25 0.58
C LEU A 223 -2.50 -5.09 -0.31
N GLY A 224 -1.51 -4.32 0.13
CA GLY A 224 -0.26 -4.10 -0.58
C GLY A 224 0.45 -2.85 -0.10
N PHE A 225 1.62 -2.57 -0.65
CA PHE A 225 2.43 -1.42 -0.26
C PHE A 225 3.30 -0.91 -1.40
N LYS A 226 3.86 0.29 -1.24
CA LYS A 226 4.85 0.86 -2.15
C LYS A 226 5.74 1.89 -1.46
N TYR A 227 7.00 1.95 -1.91
CA TYR A 227 7.89 3.06 -1.55
C TYR A 227 7.61 4.25 -2.46
N ILE A 228 7.18 5.36 -1.86
CA ILE A 228 6.98 6.63 -2.55
C ILE A 228 8.27 7.45 -2.47
N LYS A 229 8.68 7.98 -3.62
CA LYS A 229 9.82 8.87 -3.78
C LYS A 229 9.36 10.22 -4.31
N ASP A 230 10.11 11.28 -4.03
CA ASP A 230 9.88 12.60 -4.61
C ASP A 230 10.39 12.70 -6.06
N GLU A 231 10.27 13.89 -6.66
CA GLU A 231 10.76 14.20 -8.01
C GLU A 231 12.28 14.02 -8.16
N THR A 232 13.02 14.06 -7.05
CA THR A 232 14.48 13.86 -6.99
C THR A 232 14.88 12.41 -6.75
N MET A 233 13.90 11.48 -6.73
CA MET A 233 14.07 10.07 -6.39
C MET A 233 14.45 9.81 -4.91
N SER A 234 14.29 10.81 -4.04
CA SER A 234 14.52 10.67 -2.60
C SER A 234 13.31 10.00 -1.93
N PRO A 235 13.51 9.06 -0.99
CA PRO A 235 12.40 8.39 -0.31
C PRO A 235 11.58 9.38 0.53
N LEU A 236 10.26 9.34 0.38
CA LEU A 236 9.32 10.18 1.12
C LEU A 236 8.52 9.39 2.15
N PHE A 237 7.73 8.42 1.68
CA PHE A 237 6.79 7.65 2.51
C PHE A 237 6.76 6.19 2.06
N PHE A 238 6.51 5.30 3.00
CA PHE A 238 6.12 3.93 2.74
C PHE A 238 4.60 3.88 2.85
N ASP A 239 3.93 3.69 1.71
CA ASP A 239 2.49 3.76 1.57
C ASP A 239 1.90 2.35 1.63
N ILE A 240 1.02 2.11 2.58
CA ILE A 240 0.36 0.82 2.83
C ILE A 240 -1.09 0.96 2.41
N THR A 241 -1.49 0.23 1.38
CA THR A 241 -2.89 0.09 1.00
C THR A 241 -3.52 -0.95 1.91
N TYR A 242 -4.62 -0.61 2.56
CA TYR A 242 -5.33 -1.48 3.48
C TYR A 242 -6.83 -1.44 3.24
N GLN A 243 -7.56 -2.35 3.89
CA GLN A 243 -9.01 -2.29 4.01
C GLN A 243 -9.50 -2.41 5.44
N TYR A 244 -10.70 -1.88 5.66
CA TYR A 244 -11.46 -1.96 6.90
C TYR A 244 -12.96 -2.00 6.61
N ILE A 245 -13.76 -2.35 7.61
CA ILE A 245 -15.22 -2.44 7.49
C ILE A 245 -15.85 -1.15 8.01
N HIS A 246 -16.66 -0.48 7.20
CA HIS A 246 -17.34 0.77 7.57
C HIS A 246 -18.85 0.65 7.37
N PHE A 247 -19.62 1.22 8.30
CA PHE A 247 -21.07 1.33 8.21
C PHE A 247 -21.47 2.67 7.59
N ASP A 248 -22.14 2.64 6.43
CA ASP A 248 -22.54 3.86 5.71
C ASP A 248 -23.95 4.37 6.06
N ALA A 249 -24.41 4.09 7.28
CA ALA A 249 -25.78 4.28 7.75
C ALA A 249 -26.84 3.38 7.09
N PHE A 250 -26.44 2.48 6.19
CA PHE A 250 -27.33 1.49 5.59
C PHE A 250 -26.74 0.08 5.62
N ARG A 251 -25.47 -0.07 5.24
CA ARG A 251 -24.79 -1.35 5.13
C ARG A 251 -23.34 -1.28 5.58
N TYR A 252 -22.84 -2.44 5.99
CA TYR A 252 -21.41 -2.63 6.19
C TYR A 252 -20.74 -2.99 4.87
N ARG A 253 -19.59 -2.38 4.61
CA ARG A 253 -18.77 -2.67 3.43
C ARG A 253 -17.29 -2.58 3.74
N PHE A 254 -16.48 -3.31 2.98
CA PHE A 254 -15.05 -3.09 2.94
C PHE A 254 -14.75 -1.76 2.23
N VAL A 255 -13.93 -0.94 2.87
CA VAL A 255 -13.41 0.33 2.35
C VAL A 255 -11.91 0.21 2.26
N LYS A 256 -11.34 0.63 1.13
CA LYS A 256 -9.89 0.69 0.92
C LYS A 256 -9.38 2.09 1.20
N ALA A 257 -8.23 2.17 1.86
CA ALA A 257 -7.56 3.43 2.19
C ALA A 257 -6.05 3.22 2.32
N ASN A 258 -5.33 4.30 2.64
CA ASN A 258 -3.87 4.35 2.64
C ASN A 258 -3.34 4.92 3.96
N LEU A 259 -2.43 4.20 4.60
CA LEU A 259 -1.67 4.67 5.75
C LEU A 259 -0.22 4.82 5.31
N THR A 260 0.48 5.79 5.90
CA THR A 260 1.86 6.10 5.50
C THR A 260 2.81 6.06 6.68
N ILE A 261 4.02 5.57 6.43
CA ILE A 261 5.16 5.68 7.36
C ILE A 261 6.16 6.65 6.72
N PRO A 262 6.44 7.82 7.33
CA PRO A 262 7.45 8.75 6.83
C PRO A 262 8.84 8.13 6.80
N HIS A 263 9.65 8.53 5.82
CA HIS A 263 11.04 8.10 5.71
C HIS A 263 11.81 8.32 7.01
N PHE A 264 12.56 7.30 7.40
CA PHE A 264 13.48 7.35 8.54
C PHE A 264 14.80 6.67 8.18
N THR A 265 15.87 7.07 8.86
CA THR A 265 17.20 6.48 8.71
C THR A 265 17.57 5.64 9.92
N GLY A 266 18.38 4.60 9.72
CA GLY A 266 18.81 3.71 10.79
C GLY A 266 17.76 2.70 11.23
N LYS A 267 17.90 2.17 12.44
CA LYS A 267 16.97 1.19 13.03
C LYS A 267 15.90 1.90 13.85
N ARG A 268 14.65 1.47 13.72
CA ARG A 268 13.50 1.96 14.50
C ARG A 268 12.77 0.78 15.14
N ARG A 269 12.16 0.98 16.31
CA ARG A 269 11.33 -0.06 16.92
C ARG A 269 10.04 -0.23 16.14
N ILE A 270 9.60 -1.47 15.94
CA ILE A 270 8.42 -1.78 15.13
C ILE A 270 7.16 -1.15 15.75
N ASN A 271 7.00 -1.20 17.07
CA ASN A 271 5.84 -0.63 17.77
C ASN A 271 5.83 0.91 17.89
N GLU A 272 6.91 1.57 17.45
CA GLU A 272 7.00 3.04 17.39
C GLU A 272 6.71 3.58 15.97
N LEU A 273 6.42 2.70 15.00
CA LEU A 273 5.97 3.09 13.68
C LEU A 273 4.54 3.61 13.72
N ASP A 274 4.19 4.45 12.74
CA ASP A 274 2.83 4.98 12.57
C ASP A 274 1.82 3.85 12.22
N VAL A 275 2.31 2.77 11.61
CA VAL A 275 1.57 1.53 11.37
C VAL A 275 2.48 0.35 11.62
N TYR A 276 1.99 -0.67 12.30
CA TYR A 276 2.76 -1.89 12.54
C TYR A 276 1.87 -3.13 12.73
N PRO A 277 2.45 -4.34 12.59
CA PRO A 277 1.72 -5.59 12.76
C PRO A 277 1.12 -5.81 14.15
N THR A 278 -0.09 -6.37 14.20
CA THR A 278 -0.85 -6.58 15.45
C THR A 278 -0.19 -7.54 16.45
N ASP A 279 0.65 -8.45 15.98
CA ASP A 279 1.46 -9.35 16.82
C ASP A 279 2.54 -8.62 17.63
N ARG A 280 2.91 -7.39 17.23
CA ARG A 280 3.91 -6.57 17.92
C ARG A 280 3.31 -5.61 18.95
N VAL A 281 2.00 -5.68 19.15
CA VAL A 281 1.31 -4.95 20.23
C VAL A 281 1.66 -5.62 21.56
N PRO A 282 1.89 -4.87 22.67
CA PRO A 282 2.28 -5.47 23.95
C PRO A 282 1.33 -6.54 24.51
N ASN A 283 0.04 -6.48 24.17
CA ASN A 283 -0.94 -7.50 24.55
C ASN A 283 -1.90 -7.79 23.38
N PRO A 284 -1.50 -8.65 22.41
CA PRO A 284 -2.30 -8.93 21.21
C PRO A 284 -3.63 -9.60 21.54
N THR A 285 -3.67 -10.46 22.57
CA THR A 285 -4.90 -11.15 23.00
C THR A 285 -5.93 -10.17 23.54
N LYS A 286 -5.49 -9.22 24.38
CA LYS A 286 -6.36 -8.16 24.90
C LYS A 286 -6.86 -7.27 23.76
N LEU A 287 -5.96 -6.84 22.86
CA LEU A 287 -6.33 -6.06 21.69
C LEU A 287 -7.42 -6.76 20.88
N ARG A 288 -7.21 -8.03 20.53
CA ARG A 288 -8.18 -8.83 19.77
C ARG A 288 -9.53 -8.89 20.49
N SER A 289 -9.53 -9.20 21.79
CA SER A 289 -10.77 -9.24 22.58
C SER A 289 -11.51 -7.90 22.58
N GLU A 290 -10.81 -6.78 22.72
CA GLU A 290 -11.41 -5.44 22.74
C GLU A 290 -11.97 -5.05 21.38
N LEU A 291 -11.24 -5.32 20.29
CA LEU A 291 -11.70 -5.07 18.93
C LEU A 291 -12.91 -5.94 18.57
N THR A 292 -12.89 -7.23 18.92
CA THR A 292 -14.02 -8.13 18.69
C THR A 292 -15.27 -7.68 19.44
N ALA A 293 -15.14 -7.33 20.73
CA ALA A 293 -16.27 -6.83 21.53
C ALA A 293 -16.86 -5.55 20.92
N ARG A 294 -15.98 -4.67 20.43
CA ARG A 294 -16.37 -3.44 19.75
C ARG A 294 -17.07 -3.68 18.42
N GLY A 295 -16.55 -4.57 17.57
CA GLY A 295 -17.19 -4.92 16.30
C GLY A 295 -18.62 -5.43 16.52
N ARG A 296 -18.85 -6.24 17.57
CA ARG A 296 -20.19 -6.70 17.95
C ARG A 296 -21.08 -5.55 18.42
N LEU A 297 -20.54 -4.64 19.23
CA LEU A 297 -21.26 -3.44 19.65
C LEU A 297 -21.68 -2.58 18.45
N MET A 298 -20.79 -2.38 17.47
CA MET A 298 -21.12 -1.64 16.24
C MET A 298 -22.26 -2.31 15.46
N LEU A 299 -22.32 -3.64 15.42
CA LEU A 299 -23.44 -4.36 14.79
C LEU A 299 -24.78 -4.12 15.49
N ASP A 300 -24.79 -3.81 16.78
CA ASP A 300 -26.00 -3.45 17.52
C ASP A 300 -26.43 -1.99 17.25
N TYR A 301 -25.50 -1.15 16.78
CA TYR A 301 -25.75 0.24 16.35
C TYR A 301 -26.19 0.38 14.89
N GLN A 302 -26.65 -0.69 14.25
CA GLN A 302 -27.24 -0.64 12.91
C GLN A 302 -28.62 0.04 12.84
N ASP A 303 -29.18 0.38 14.01
CA ASP A 303 -30.48 1.00 14.14
C ASP A 303 -30.37 2.44 14.66
N VAL A 304 -31.45 3.19 14.62
CA VAL A 304 -31.48 4.55 15.18
C VAL A 304 -31.48 4.46 16.70
N HIS A 305 -30.44 5.03 17.30
CA HIS A 305 -30.32 5.12 18.76
C HIS A 305 -30.43 6.58 19.20
N HIS A 306 -31.25 6.82 20.21
CA HIS A 306 -31.31 8.13 20.87
C HIS A 306 -30.36 8.11 22.07
N ILE A 307 -29.25 8.85 21.97
CA ILE A 307 -28.25 8.89 23.03
C ILE A 307 -28.07 10.34 23.51
N GLN A 308 -28.08 10.52 24.83
CA GLN A 308 -27.71 11.78 25.45
C GLN A 308 -26.19 11.80 25.63
N ILE A 309 -25.51 12.60 24.82
CA ILE A 309 -24.06 12.77 24.88
C ILE A 309 -23.77 14.02 25.71
N LEU A 310 -22.92 13.90 26.74
CA LEU A 310 -22.53 15.04 27.56
C LEU A 310 -21.88 16.13 26.69
N PRO A 311 -22.22 17.41 26.90
CA PRO A 311 -21.55 18.54 26.23
C PRO A 311 -20.02 18.52 26.37
N ALA A 312 -19.49 18.04 27.50
CA ALA A 312 -18.05 17.90 27.73
C ALA A 312 -17.36 16.87 26.81
N LEU A 313 -18.08 15.85 26.33
CA LEU A 313 -17.58 14.88 25.34
C LEU A 313 -17.60 15.46 23.91
N LEU A 314 -18.45 16.47 23.69
CA LEU A 314 -18.58 17.21 22.44
C LEU A 314 -17.56 18.36 22.34
N ASP A 315 -17.12 18.96 23.45
CA ASP A 315 -16.07 19.99 23.45
C ASP A 315 -14.67 19.44 23.13
N SER A 316 -14.45 18.13 23.31
CA SER A 316 -13.28 17.43 22.77
C SER A 316 -13.47 16.99 21.31
N SER A 317 -14.70 17.02 20.79
CA SER A 317 -14.97 16.84 19.36
C SER A 317 -14.64 18.16 18.67
N ARG A 318 -13.44 18.22 18.09
CA ARG A 318 -13.07 19.32 17.21
C ARG A 318 -14.16 19.48 16.16
N GLU A 319 -14.53 20.72 15.88
CA GLU A 319 -15.54 21.12 14.89
C GLU A 319 -15.27 20.62 13.45
N ASN A 320 -14.20 19.86 13.22
CA ASN A 320 -13.81 19.34 11.92
C ASN A 320 -14.19 17.86 11.77
N TYR A 321 -15.48 17.61 11.52
CA TYR A 321 -15.95 16.38 10.88
C TYR A 321 -15.07 16.01 9.66
N ASP A 322 -14.61 17.04 8.93
CA ASP A 322 -13.72 16.92 7.77
C ASP A 322 -12.28 16.48 8.09
N GLU A 323 -11.78 16.63 9.31
CA GLU A 323 -10.41 16.26 9.70
C GLU A 323 -10.35 14.79 10.11
N ILE A 324 -11.33 14.32 10.89
CA ILE A 324 -11.51 12.89 11.21
C ILE A 324 -11.71 12.07 9.92
N LEU A 325 -12.48 12.60 8.96
CA LEU A 325 -12.66 11.97 7.65
C LEU A 325 -11.42 12.04 6.73
N LYS A 326 -10.51 13.00 6.95
CA LYS A 326 -9.22 13.05 6.23
C LYS A 326 -8.26 11.99 6.76
N ASP A 327 -8.20 11.80 8.08
CA ASP A 327 -7.33 10.80 8.72
C ASP A 327 -7.77 9.36 8.41
N LEU A 328 -9.04 9.13 8.13
CA LEU A 328 -9.58 7.82 7.73
C LEU A 328 -9.35 7.47 6.24
N GLY A 329 -8.64 8.30 5.48
CA GLY A 329 -8.34 8.05 4.08
C GLY A 329 -9.60 8.20 3.21
N ARG A 330 -9.81 9.42 2.70
CA ARG A 330 -10.98 9.78 1.89
C ARG A 330 -11.01 9.00 0.56
N ALA A 331 -11.70 7.87 0.53
CA ALA A 331 -12.38 7.35 -0.65
C ALA A 331 -13.89 7.27 -0.31
N ASP A 332 -14.68 8.14 -0.92
CA ASP A 332 -16.15 8.16 -0.86
C ASP A 332 -16.82 8.67 0.43
N ALA A 333 -16.28 9.75 1.02
CA ALA A 333 -17.14 10.68 1.76
C ALA A 333 -18.11 11.33 0.76
N ILE A 334 -19.27 10.72 0.60
CA ILE A 334 -20.43 11.27 -0.10
C ILE A 334 -20.57 12.72 0.32
N SER A 335 -20.41 13.62 -0.65
CA SER A 335 -20.61 15.06 -0.51
C SER A 335 -21.92 15.31 0.24
N THR A 336 -21.82 15.66 1.52
CA THR A 336 -22.97 16.08 2.35
C THR A 336 -23.23 17.58 2.21
N GLN A 337 -22.59 18.25 1.25
CA GLN A 337 -22.98 19.58 0.80
C GLN A 337 -24.13 19.43 -0.21
N PRO A 338 -25.33 19.99 0.05
CA PRO A 338 -26.39 20.02 -0.95
C PRO A 338 -25.94 20.96 -2.08
N SER A 339 -25.44 20.40 -3.18
CA SER A 339 -25.17 21.17 -4.39
C SER A 339 -26.49 21.74 -4.90
N GLN A 340 -26.64 23.06 -4.79
CA GLN A 340 -27.62 23.80 -5.58
C GLN A 340 -27.18 23.76 -7.04
N ASP A 341 -27.45 22.65 -7.74
CA ASP A 341 -27.36 22.67 -9.19
C ASP A 341 -28.45 21.83 -9.84
N SER A 342 -29.30 22.55 -10.55
CA SER A 342 -30.54 22.08 -11.15
C SER A 342 -30.26 21.54 -12.54
N ARG A 343 -29.61 20.37 -12.66
CA ARG A 343 -29.56 19.63 -13.94
C ARG A 343 -29.67 18.13 -13.71
N ARG A 344 -30.83 17.59 -14.09
CA ARG A 344 -31.14 16.15 -14.09
C ARG A 344 -30.11 15.36 -14.93
N PRO A 345 -29.61 14.22 -14.45
CA PRO A 345 -29.18 13.13 -15.31
C PRO A 345 -30.31 12.11 -15.50
N ALA A 346 -30.32 11.51 -16.69
CA ALA A 346 -31.23 10.46 -17.10
C ALA A 346 -30.88 9.10 -16.45
N SER A 347 -31.92 8.33 -16.14
CA SER A 347 -31.99 6.87 -15.92
C SER A 347 -30.71 6.13 -15.51
N GLY A 348 -30.62 5.76 -14.23
CA GLY A 348 -29.68 4.76 -13.73
C GLY A 348 -29.52 4.86 -12.20
N SER A 349 -30.24 3.99 -11.47
CA SER A 349 -30.15 3.74 -10.01
C SER A 349 -30.04 5.00 -9.11
N ALA A 350 -31.19 5.50 -8.66
CA ALA A 350 -31.22 6.40 -7.52
C ALA A 350 -30.66 5.65 -6.30
N VAL A 351 -29.48 6.06 -5.83
CA VAL A 351 -28.88 5.59 -4.58
C VAL A 351 -29.88 5.85 -3.45
N ASP A 352 -30.41 4.78 -2.87
CA ASP A 352 -31.38 4.78 -1.78
C ASP A 352 -30.70 5.05 -0.42
N SER A 353 -29.80 6.04 -0.36
CA SER A 353 -28.95 6.36 0.80
C SER A 353 -29.69 7.07 1.95
N ARG A 354 -31.01 6.92 2.04
CA ARG A 354 -31.85 7.62 3.03
C ARG A 354 -32.85 6.73 3.76
N ARG A 355 -32.75 5.40 3.61
CA ARG A 355 -33.64 4.46 4.30
C ARG A 355 -32.92 3.79 5.46
N ARG A 356 -33.59 3.70 6.60
CA ARG A 356 -33.19 2.81 7.70
C ARG A 356 -33.05 1.38 7.16
N PRO A 357 -31.97 0.64 7.50
CA PRO A 357 -31.84 -0.74 7.05
C PRO A 357 -33.01 -1.57 7.57
N SER A 358 -33.66 -2.32 6.68
CA SER A 358 -34.70 -3.27 7.04
C SER A 358 -34.13 -4.39 7.93
N LYS A 359 -34.98 -5.14 8.64
CA LYS A 359 -34.51 -6.31 9.42
C LYS A 359 -33.73 -7.32 8.57
N GLU A 360 -34.14 -7.49 7.31
CA GLU A 360 -33.41 -8.30 6.33
C GLU A 360 -32.02 -7.72 6.06
N THR A 361 -31.93 -6.42 5.77
CA THR A 361 -30.65 -5.73 5.53
C THR A 361 -29.71 -5.83 6.73
N GLN A 362 -30.24 -5.68 7.95
CA GLN A 362 -29.48 -5.84 9.18
C GLN A 362 -28.97 -7.28 9.36
N ALA A 363 -29.75 -8.28 8.98
CA ALA A 363 -29.31 -9.67 8.99
C ALA A 363 -28.19 -9.92 7.95
N MET A 364 -28.32 -9.37 6.74
CA MET A 364 -27.26 -9.43 5.72
C MET A 364 -25.97 -8.75 6.16
N ASN A 365 -26.08 -7.59 6.82
CA ASN A 365 -24.95 -6.89 7.41
C ASN A 365 -24.25 -7.72 8.49
N ARG A 366 -25.00 -8.36 9.40
CA ARG A 366 -24.44 -9.27 10.39
C ARG A 366 -23.71 -10.45 9.74
N ILE A 367 -24.33 -11.07 8.73
CA ILE A 367 -23.68 -12.16 7.97
C ILE A 367 -22.34 -11.71 7.39
N LEU A 368 -22.25 -10.52 6.79
CA LEU A 368 -20.99 -10.02 6.21
C LEU A 368 -19.89 -9.83 7.28
N VAL A 369 -20.23 -9.22 8.41
CA VAL A 369 -19.24 -8.89 9.46
C VAL A 369 -18.90 -10.10 10.32
N GLU A 370 -19.81 -11.04 10.51
CA GLU A 370 -19.61 -12.25 11.30
C GLU A 370 -19.13 -13.44 10.44
N MET A 371 -18.97 -13.26 9.13
CA MET A 371 -18.52 -14.32 8.20
C MET A 371 -17.14 -14.87 8.57
N GLU A 372 -16.23 -13.98 8.97
CA GLU A 372 -14.86 -14.31 9.38
C GLU A 372 -14.59 -13.67 10.74
N ASP A 373 -13.91 -14.39 11.62
CA ASP A 373 -13.59 -13.91 12.98
C ASP A 373 -12.83 -12.57 12.95
N ASP A 374 -12.00 -12.37 11.92
CA ASP A 374 -11.17 -11.18 11.76
C ASP A 374 -11.94 -9.96 11.26
N ASN A 375 -13.11 -10.13 10.63
CA ASN A 375 -13.94 -9.01 10.16
C ASN A 375 -14.42 -8.11 11.31
N LEU A 376 -14.71 -8.70 12.47
CA LEU A 376 -15.06 -7.93 13.68
C LEU A 376 -13.92 -6.99 14.10
N LEU A 377 -12.66 -7.40 13.90
CA LEU A 377 -11.48 -6.57 14.25
C LEU A 377 -11.32 -5.39 13.30
N LEU A 378 -11.74 -5.57 12.04
CA LEU A 378 -11.67 -4.57 10.97
C LEU A 378 -12.77 -3.51 11.05
N THR A 379 -13.75 -3.68 11.94
CA THR A 379 -14.92 -2.81 12.02
C THR A 379 -14.53 -1.42 12.55
N CYS A 380 -14.86 -0.39 11.78
CA CYS A 380 -14.62 1.01 12.12
C CYS A 380 -15.40 1.37 13.40
N PRO A 381 -14.72 1.90 14.43
CA PRO A 381 -15.36 2.32 15.68
C PRO A 381 -16.06 3.68 15.60
N LEU A 382 -16.04 4.32 14.43
CA LEU A 382 -16.59 5.66 14.26
C LEU A 382 -18.11 5.60 14.10
N LEU A 383 -18.82 6.25 15.00
CA LEU A 383 -20.25 6.49 14.94
C LEU A 383 -20.52 7.88 14.38
N HIS A 384 -21.49 7.96 13.49
CA HIS A 384 -22.02 9.22 12.98
C HIS A 384 -23.27 9.56 13.76
N ALA A 385 -23.48 10.84 14.06
CA ALA A 385 -24.66 11.29 14.79
C ALA A 385 -25.07 12.70 14.40
N PHE A 386 -26.35 13.01 14.52
CA PHE A 386 -26.88 14.35 14.37
C PHE A 386 -27.15 14.97 15.74
N SER A 387 -26.44 16.05 16.05
CA SER A 387 -26.68 16.82 17.26
C SER A 387 -27.91 17.70 17.10
N LEU A 388 -28.95 17.45 17.90
CA LEU A 388 -30.16 18.28 17.92
C LEU A 388 -29.89 19.72 18.37
N ARG A 389 -28.94 19.89 19.31
CA ARG A 389 -28.60 21.20 19.87
C ARG A 389 -27.91 22.09 18.85
N SER A 390 -26.86 21.57 18.20
CA SER A 390 -26.07 22.35 17.23
C SER A 390 -26.62 22.25 15.80
N LYS A 391 -27.56 21.33 15.55
CA LYS A 391 -28.10 21.00 14.22
C LYS A 391 -27.00 20.64 13.21
N LYS A 392 -25.96 19.96 13.68
CA LYS A 392 -24.81 19.52 12.87
C LYS A 392 -24.62 18.01 13.00
N TRP A 393 -24.15 17.40 11.91
CA TRP A 393 -23.57 16.06 11.96
C TRP A 393 -22.24 16.11 12.70
N ILE A 394 -22.04 15.13 13.56
CA ILE A 394 -20.84 14.89 14.34
C ILE A 394 -20.43 13.44 14.14
N ALA A 395 -19.15 13.15 14.32
CA ALA A 395 -18.64 11.80 14.38
C ALA A 395 -17.88 11.61 15.68
N PHE A 396 -18.06 10.48 16.35
CA PHE A 396 -17.39 10.18 17.60
C PHE A 396 -17.13 8.67 17.71
N TYR A 397 -16.18 8.31 18.55
CA TYR A 397 -15.85 6.91 18.79
C TYR A 397 -16.71 6.32 19.92
N ASP A 398 -17.05 5.05 19.80
CA ASP A 398 -17.87 4.26 20.72
C ASP A 398 -17.55 4.43 22.22
N ASN A 399 -16.29 4.72 22.56
CA ASN A 399 -15.84 4.93 23.94
C ASN A 399 -15.34 6.37 24.21
N ALA A 400 -15.98 7.39 23.62
CA ALA A 400 -15.60 8.80 23.78
C ALA A 400 -15.33 9.23 25.25
N TYR A 401 -15.97 8.58 26.23
CA TYR A 401 -15.73 8.82 27.67
C TYR A 401 -14.33 8.37 28.15
N ALA A 402 -13.83 7.21 27.71
CA ALA A 402 -12.49 6.75 28.06
C ALA A 402 -11.40 7.70 27.53
N HIS A 403 -11.64 8.24 26.34
CA HIS A 403 -10.73 9.13 25.61
C HIS A 403 -10.90 10.62 25.93
N LEU A 404 -11.82 10.96 26.85
CA LEU A 404 -11.96 12.32 27.34
C LEU A 404 -10.64 12.75 27.99
N VAL A 405 -10.04 13.85 27.53
CA VAL A 405 -8.84 14.42 28.16
C VAL A 405 -9.26 15.22 29.40
N ALA A 406 -9.54 14.49 30.49
CA ALA A 406 -9.92 15.03 31.79
C ALA A 406 -9.26 14.19 32.89
N ASP A 407 -8.98 14.80 34.04
CA ASP A 407 -8.51 14.06 35.21
C ASP A 407 -9.56 13.05 35.70
N ASP A 408 -9.10 11.98 36.38
CA ASP A 408 -9.97 10.88 36.79
C ASP A 408 -11.12 11.33 37.70
N ASN A 409 -10.88 12.36 38.53
CA ASN A 409 -11.92 12.95 39.38
C ASN A 409 -13.02 13.60 38.56
N ARG A 410 -12.68 14.40 37.54
CA ARG A 410 -13.63 15.03 36.61
C ARG A 410 -14.34 13.99 35.77
N LYS A 411 -13.66 12.94 35.30
CA LYS A 411 -14.28 11.81 34.62
C LYS A 411 -15.34 11.16 35.52
N SER A 412 -14.96 10.75 36.73
CA SER A 412 -15.88 10.14 37.70
C SER A 412 -17.07 11.03 38.04
N LEU A 413 -16.85 12.34 38.16
CA LEU A 413 -17.90 13.32 38.46
C LEU A 413 -18.87 13.45 37.27
N LEU A 414 -18.37 13.54 36.03
CA LEU A 414 -19.19 13.52 34.81
C LEU A 414 -20.00 12.23 34.67
N LEU A 415 -19.40 11.07 34.94
CA LEU A 415 -20.11 9.79 34.90
C LEU A 415 -21.20 9.71 35.99
N SER A 416 -20.92 10.21 37.19
CA SER A 416 -21.90 10.27 38.27
C SER A 416 -23.08 11.19 37.93
N LEU A 417 -22.81 12.32 37.26
CA LEU A 417 -23.83 13.25 36.78
C LEU A 417 -24.73 12.59 35.72
N VAL A 418 -24.15 11.91 34.74
CA VAL A 418 -24.90 11.17 33.70
C VAL A 418 -25.75 10.07 34.31
N LYS A 419 -25.18 9.27 35.23
CA LYS A 419 -25.92 8.21 35.93
C LYS A 419 -27.09 8.79 36.72
N SER A 420 -26.92 9.94 37.36
CA SER A 420 -28.00 10.61 38.09
C SER A 420 -29.11 11.14 37.17
N GLN A 421 -28.77 11.57 35.95
CA GLN A 421 -29.75 12.02 34.94
C GLN A 421 -30.47 10.83 34.27
N LEU A 422 -29.79 9.71 34.06
CA LEU A 422 -30.39 8.48 33.54
C LEU A 422 -31.45 7.90 34.49
N ILE A 423 -31.20 7.94 35.80
CA ILE A 423 -32.15 7.49 36.83
C ILE A 423 -33.46 8.32 36.81
N VAL A 424 -33.42 9.55 36.31
CA VAL A 424 -34.62 10.42 36.21
C VAL A 424 -35.43 10.15 34.93
N SER A 425 -34.90 9.38 33.97
CA SER A 425 -35.49 9.21 32.63
C SER A 425 -36.37 7.96 32.42
N GLU A 426 -36.65 7.15 33.44
CA GLU A 426 -37.66 6.07 33.38
C GLU A 426 -39.11 6.61 33.47
N VAL A 427 -39.45 7.61 32.67
CA VAL A 427 -40.84 8.12 32.52
C VAL A 427 -41.26 7.97 31.05
N PRO A 428 -42.48 7.48 30.74
CA PRO A 428 -42.88 7.17 29.37
C PRO A 428 -43.03 8.43 28.50
N GLU A 429 -42.66 8.25 27.23
CA GLU A 429 -42.96 9.06 26.03
C GLU A 429 -43.62 10.43 26.22
N ASP A 430 -42.78 11.46 26.32
CA ASP A 430 -43.10 12.81 25.85
C ASP A 430 -41.85 13.43 25.18
N PRO A 431 -42.01 14.33 24.19
CA PRO A 431 -40.92 14.80 23.35
C PRO A 431 -40.07 15.85 24.08
N ILE A 432 -39.05 15.39 24.81
CA ILE A 432 -38.07 16.27 25.45
C ILE A 432 -37.03 16.72 24.40
N PRO A 433 -36.72 18.03 24.30
CA PRO A 433 -35.91 18.63 23.23
C PRO A 433 -34.40 18.29 23.25
N GLU A 434 -33.95 17.32 24.03
CA GLU A 434 -32.53 17.09 24.35
C GLU A 434 -31.91 15.79 23.78
N LYS A 435 -32.58 15.07 22.88
CA LYS A 435 -32.08 13.78 22.36
C LYS A 435 -31.35 13.90 21.01
N GLY A 436 -30.03 13.75 20.97
CA GLY A 436 -29.31 13.56 19.70
C GLY A 436 -29.71 12.25 19.01
N PHE A 437 -29.53 12.18 17.68
CA PHE A 437 -29.72 10.96 16.88
C PHE A 437 -28.36 10.36 16.54
N ILE A 438 -28.20 9.06 16.64
CA ILE A 438 -27.10 8.30 15.99
C ILE A 438 -27.64 7.73 14.70
#